data_AF-A0A7C1R5Z7-F1
#
_entry.id   AF-A0A7C1R5Z7-F1
#
_cell.length_a   1.000
_cell.length_b   1.000
_cell.length_c   1.000
_cell.angle_alpha   90.00
_cell.angle_beta   90.00
_cell.angle_gamma   90.00
#
_symmetry.space_group_name_H-M   'P 1'
#
loop_
_entity.id
_entity.type
_entity.pdbx_description
1 polymer ?
#
loop_
_entity_poly.entity_id
_entity_poly.type
_entity_poly.pdbx_seq_one_letter_code
_entity_poly.pdbx_strand_id
1 'polypeptide(L)'
;MTSSLPRLYSFRRCPYAMRARLGLLFAGLQVELREIVLKNKPAEMLAISPKGTVPVLQCFEGAVIEESRDIMVWALEQQDPQGLLDAQVLHQANALIEQNDNEFKYWLDRYKYADRHLEM
;
A
#
# COMPACT_ATOMS: atom_id res chain seq x y z
N MET A 1 5.35 -15.52 -25.38
CA MET A 1 5.19 -14.12 -24.95
C MET A 1 5.50 -14.08 -23.46
N THR A 2 6.56 -13.38 -23.06
CA THR A 2 6.88 -13.23 -21.63
C THR A 2 5.83 -12.33 -21.00
N SER A 3 4.88 -12.90 -20.26
CA SER A 3 3.94 -12.14 -19.45
C SER A 3 4.76 -11.34 -18.43
N SER A 4 4.80 -10.01 -18.57
CA SER A 4 5.51 -9.13 -17.65
C SER A 4 4.66 -8.94 -16.40
N LEU A 5 5.10 -9.42 -15.24
CA LEU A 5 4.37 -9.27 -13.99
C LEU A 5 4.06 -7.78 -13.70
N PRO A 6 2.96 -7.46 -12.97
CA PRO A 6 2.72 -6.11 -12.47
C PRO A 6 3.90 -5.67 -11.61
N ARG A 7 4.24 -4.38 -11.64
CA ARG A 7 5.37 -3.84 -10.86
C ARG A 7 4.88 -3.07 -9.66
N LEU A 8 5.30 -3.49 -8.47
CA LEU A 8 5.03 -2.78 -7.23
C LEU A 8 6.26 -1.99 -6.79
N TYR A 9 6.18 -0.66 -6.84
CA TYR A 9 7.15 0.20 -6.16
C TYR A 9 6.83 0.24 -4.67
N SER A 10 7.79 -0.20 -3.85
CA SER A 10 7.59 -0.38 -2.41
C SER A 10 8.77 0.19 -1.60
N PHE A 11 8.54 0.40 -0.31
CA PHE A 11 9.59 0.72 0.64
C PHE A 11 9.40 -0.14 1.88
N ARG A 12 10.43 -0.91 2.23
CA ARG A 12 10.38 -1.99 3.22
C ARG A 12 9.86 -1.54 4.59
N ARG A 13 10.11 -0.28 4.99
CA ARG A 13 9.73 0.30 6.29
C ARG A 13 8.47 1.17 6.23
N CYS A 14 7.82 1.31 5.08
CA CYS A 14 6.56 2.05 4.97
C CYS A 14 5.40 1.12 5.38
N PRO A 15 4.62 1.44 6.43
CA PRO A 15 3.47 0.62 6.84
C PRO A 15 2.40 0.52 5.75
N TYR A 16 2.14 1.60 5.01
CA TYR A 16 1.23 1.58 3.86
C TYR A 16 1.74 0.65 2.75
N ALA A 17 3.05 0.66 2.46
CA ALA A 17 3.63 -0.26 1.47
C ALA A 17 3.68 -1.71 1.97
N MET A 18 3.67 -1.95 3.29
CA MET A 18 3.46 -3.29 3.86
C MET A 18 2.03 -3.77 3.61
N ARG A 19 1.01 -2.93 3.82
CA ARG A 19 -0.40 -3.27 3.56
C ARG A 19 -0.61 -3.73 2.11
N ALA A 20 -0.11 -2.96 1.13
CA ALA A 20 -0.19 -3.34 -0.28
C ALA A 20 0.47 -4.70 -0.57
N ARG A 21 1.65 -4.96 -0.01
CA ARG A 21 2.33 -6.26 -0.13
C ARG A 21 1.53 -7.40 0.49
N LEU A 22 0.88 -7.17 1.64
CA LEU A 22 0.04 -8.17 2.28
C LEU A 22 -1.21 -8.48 1.45
N GLY A 23 -1.85 -7.48 0.85
CA GLY A 23 -2.99 -7.70 -0.05
C GLY A 23 -2.62 -8.59 -1.24
N LEU A 24 -1.50 -8.28 -1.92
CA LEU A 24 -0.98 -9.10 -3.01
C LEU A 24 -0.62 -10.52 -2.57
N LEU A 25 0.00 -10.67 -1.40
CA LEU A 25 0.35 -11.97 -0.82
C LEU A 25 -0.90 -12.81 -0.52
N PHE A 26 -1.91 -12.22 0.10
CA PHE A 26 -3.15 -12.94 0.44
C PHE A 26 -3.98 -13.29 -0.78
N ALA A 27 -3.91 -12.48 -1.84
CA ALA A 27 -4.49 -12.81 -3.14
C ALA A 27 -3.68 -13.85 -3.94
N GLY A 28 -2.47 -14.21 -3.50
CA GLY A 28 -1.59 -15.13 -4.24
C GLY A 28 -1.06 -14.55 -5.56
N LEU A 29 -1.07 -13.23 -5.72
CA LEU A 29 -0.63 -12.56 -6.94
C LEU A 29 0.88 -12.36 -6.96
N GLN A 30 1.52 -12.74 -8.06
CA GLN A 30 2.94 -12.49 -8.29
C GLN A 30 3.15 -11.10 -8.90
N VAL A 31 4.11 -10.36 -8.37
CA VAL A 31 4.50 -9.04 -8.85
C VAL A 31 6.02 -8.90 -8.92
N GLU A 32 6.50 -8.04 -9.81
CA GLU A 32 7.87 -7.53 -9.75
C GLU A 32 7.94 -6.49 -8.60
N LEU A 33 8.54 -6.89 -7.48
CA LEU A 33 8.74 -5.97 -6.36
C LEU A 33 9.97 -5.08 -6.60
N ARG A 34 9.76 -3.78 -6.77
CA ARG A 34 10.81 -2.78 -6.89
C ARG A 34 10.93 -1.96 -5.61
N GLU A 35 11.87 -2.34 -4.76
CA GLU A 35 12.22 -1.56 -3.56
C GLU A 35 12.86 -0.23 -3.96
N ILE A 36 12.39 0.89 -3.38
CA ILE A 36 12.90 2.22 -3.67
C ILE A 36 13.71 2.83 -2.52
N VAL A 37 14.57 3.78 -2.86
CA VAL A 37 15.21 4.67 -1.89
C VAL A 37 14.49 6.02 -1.94
N LEU A 38 13.86 6.45 -0.83
CA LEU A 38 13.05 7.68 -0.81
C LEU A 38 13.81 8.96 -1.20
N LYS A 39 15.12 9.01 -0.96
CA LYS A 39 15.99 10.13 -1.36
C LYS A 39 16.35 10.13 -2.85
N ASN A 40 16.22 8.99 -3.53
CA ASN A 40 16.56 8.81 -4.93
C ASN A 40 15.47 7.95 -5.61
N LYS A 41 14.32 8.56 -5.85
CA LYS A 41 13.15 7.89 -6.42
C LYS A 41 13.41 7.59 -7.91
N PRO A 42 13.11 6.38 -8.41
CA PRO A 42 13.30 6.05 -9.82
C PRO A 42 12.47 6.95 -10.75
N ALA A 43 13.07 7.38 -11.87
CA ALA A 43 12.36 8.19 -12.87
C ALA A 43 11.12 7.47 -13.44
N GLU A 44 11.21 6.15 -13.65
CA GLU A 44 10.09 5.31 -14.10
C GLU A 44 8.90 5.36 -13.13
N MET A 45 9.15 5.40 -11.81
CA MET A 45 8.09 5.54 -10.81
C MET A 45 7.47 6.95 -10.87
N LEU A 46 8.30 7.99 -10.97
CA LEU A 46 7.82 9.37 -11.02
C LEU A 46 7.03 9.68 -12.30
N ALA A 47 7.35 9.00 -13.40
CA ALA A 47 6.62 9.14 -14.66
C ALA A 47 5.17 8.64 -14.55
N ILE A 48 4.91 7.60 -13.73
CA ILE A 48 3.58 7.04 -13.52
C ILE A 48 2.87 7.59 -12.28
N SER A 49 3.64 8.11 -11.31
CA SER A 49 3.17 8.66 -10.03
C SER A 49 3.96 9.93 -9.70
N PRO A 50 3.55 11.09 -10.23
CA PRO A 50 4.19 12.37 -9.95
C PRO A 50 4.14 12.76 -8.46
N LYS A 51 3.17 12.23 -7.70
CA LYS A 51 3.08 12.35 -6.23
C LYS A 51 4.33 11.82 -5.55
N GLY A 52 4.97 10.81 -6.14
CA GLY A 52 6.24 10.27 -5.67
C GLY A 52 6.14 9.60 -4.29
N THR A 53 4.96 9.17 -3.87
CA THR A 53 4.77 8.40 -2.64
C THR A 53 4.73 6.92 -2.94
N VAL A 54 4.93 6.07 -1.94
CA VAL A 54 4.76 4.61 -2.06
C VAL A 54 3.69 4.13 -1.09
N PRO A 55 2.95 3.06 -1.43
CA PRO A 55 3.14 2.17 -2.60
C PRO A 55 2.57 2.72 -3.93
N VAL A 56 3.09 2.22 -5.05
CA VAL A 56 2.54 2.42 -6.41
C VAL A 56 2.55 1.09 -7.13
N LEU A 57 1.41 0.65 -7.64
CA LEU A 57 1.30 -0.55 -8.47
C LEU A 57 1.08 -0.16 -9.92
N GLN A 58 1.93 -0.66 -10.82
CA GLN A 58 1.74 -0.60 -12.26
C GLN A 58 1.22 -1.96 -12.73
N CYS A 59 -0.04 -2.00 -13.14
CA CYS A 59 -0.70 -3.19 -13.65
C CYS A 59 -0.34 -3.48 -15.12
N PHE A 60 -0.81 -4.62 -15.64
CA PHE A 60 -0.79 -4.90 -17.06
C PHE A 60 -1.50 -3.77 -17.83
N GLU A 61 -1.06 -3.51 -19.07
CA GLU A 61 -1.63 -2.48 -19.95
C GLU A 61 -1.44 -1.02 -19.48
N GLY A 62 -0.67 -0.80 -18.42
CA GLY A 62 -0.25 0.53 -17.98
C GLY A 62 -1.19 1.22 -17.00
N ALA A 63 -2.23 0.56 -16.50
CA ALA A 63 -3.04 1.07 -15.41
C ALA A 63 -2.18 1.24 -14.14
N VAL A 64 -2.41 2.33 -13.41
CA VAL A 64 -1.63 2.69 -12.21
C VAL A 64 -2.59 2.84 -11.05
N ILE A 65 -2.25 2.20 -9.93
CA ILE A 65 -2.98 2.32 -8.67
C ILE A 65 -2.04 2.94 -7.65
N GLU A 66 -2.44 4.10 -7.16
CA GLU A 66 -1.79 4.83 -6.07
C GLU A 66 -2.68 4.64 -4.82
N GLU A 67 -2.08 4.57 -3.63
CA GLU A 67 -2.71 4.23 -2.33
C GLU A 67 -2.69 2.75 -1.93
N SER A 68 -2.35 2.53 -0.66
CA SER A 68 -2.14 1.17 -0.13
C SER A 68 -3.42 0.36 0.06
N ARG A 69 -4.53 1.03 0.39
CA ARG A 69 -5.84 0.39 0.56
C ARG A 69 -6.40 -0.04 -0.79
N ASP A 70 -6.28 0.83 -1.79
CA ASP A 70 -6.77 0.57 -3.14
C ASP A 70 -5.99 -0.59 -3.79
N ILE A 71 -4.66 -0.63 -3.65
CA ILE A 71 -3.85 -1.78 -4.11
C ILE A 71 -4.25 -3.07 -3.40
N MET A 72 -4.51 -3.02 -2.09
CA MET A 72 -4.91 -4.19 -1.31
C MET A 72 -6.29 -4.71 -1.76
N VAL A 73 -7.26 -3.83 -1.92
CA VAL A 73 -8.62 -4.19 -2.38
C VAL A 73 -8.54 -4.73 -3.81
N TRP A 74 -7.87 -4.02 -4.72
CA TRP A 74 -7.69 -4.46 -6.11
C TRP A 74 -7.11 -5.86 -6.19
N ALA A 75 -6.10 -6.18 -5.36
CA ALA A 75 -5.48 -7.49 -5.33
C ALA A 75 -6.48 -8.58 -4.90
N LEU A 76 -7.21 -8.33 -3.81
CA LEU A 76 -8.21 -9.27 -3.28
C LEU A 76 -9.42 -9.44 -4.22
N GLU A 77 -9.78 -8.41 -4.99
CA GLU A 77 -10.82 -8.51 -6.03
C GLU A 77 -10.41 -9.44 -7.19
N GLN A 78 -9.11 -9.63 -7.44
CA GLN A 78 -8.65 -10.63 -8.42
C GLN A 78 -8.81 -12.05 -7.88
N GLN A 79 -8.44 -12.25 -6.61
CA GLN A 79 -8.50 -13.54 -5.94
C GLN A 79 -8.51 -13.32 -4.42
N ASP A 80 -9.50 -13.89 -3.72
CA ASP A 80 -9.63 -13.78 -2.27
C ASP A 80 -9.86 -15.17 -1.63
N PRO A 81 -8.81 -16.00 -1.52
CA PRO A 81 -8.94 -17.37 -1.02
C PRO A 81 -9.30 -17.44 0.47
N GLN A 82 -9.20 -16.32 1.19
CA GLN A 82 -9.45 -16.23 2.63
C GLN A 82 -10.76 -15.50 2.97
N GLY A 83 -11.50 -15.00 1.97
CA GLY A 83 -12.76 -14.28 2.20
C GLY A 83 -12.58 -12.97 2.96
N LEU A 84 -11.45 -12.27 2.78
CA LEU A 84 -11.16 -11.01 3.44
C LEU A 84 -12.06 -9.85 2.98
N LEU A 85 -12.68 -9.97 1.80
CA LEU A 85 -13.69 -9.05 1.30
C LEU A 85 -15.14 -9.49 1.61
N ASP A 86 -15.34 -10.56 2.40
CA ASP A 86 -16.68 -11.00 2.80
C ASP A 86 -17.41 -9.87 3.55
N ALA A 87 -18.63 -9.55 3.12
CA ALA A 87 -19.47 -8.51 3.69
C ALA A 87 -19.68 -8.66 5.22
N GLN A 88 -19.62 -9.88 5.76
CA GLN A 88 -19.74 -10.15 7.20
C GLN A 88 -18.59 -9.55 8.01
N VAL A 89 -17.36 -9.54 7.46
CA VAL A 89 -16.16 -9.05 8.15
C VAL A 89 -15.71 -7.69 7.65
N LEU A 90 -16.03 -7.34 6.40
CA LEU A 90 -15.51 -6.17 5.70
C LEU A 90 -15.81 -4.86 6.43
N HIS A 91 -17.00 -4.72 7.03
CA HIS A 91 -17.35 -3.52 7.77
C HIS A 91 -16.43 -3.31 9.00
N GLN A 92 -16.23 -4.36 9.79
CA GLN A 92 -15.36 -4.31 10.97
C GLN A 92 -13.90 -4.11 10.58
N ALA A 93 -13.44 -4.80 9.53
CA ALA A 93 -12.09 -4.63 9.00
C ALA A 93 -11.85 -3.18 8.53
N ASN A 94 -12.81 -2.59 7.81
CA ASN A 94 -12.75 -1.20 7.37
C ASN A 94 -12.72 -0.21 8.53
N ALA A 95 -13.48 -0.45 9.59
CA ALA A 95 -13.45 0.39 10.80
C ALA A 95 -12.08 0.33 11.50
N LEU A 96 -11.47 -0.86 11.60
CA LEU A 96 -10.13 -1.02 12.16
C LEU A 96 -9.05 -0.33 11.33
N ILE A 97 -9.14 -0.41 10.00
CA ILE A 97 -8.23 0.30 9.09
C ILE A 97 -8.38 1.81 9.29
N GLU A 98 -9.60 2.33 9.35
CA GLU A 98 -9.87 3.75 9.53
C GLU A 98 -9.32 4.27 10.86
N GLN A 99 -9.54 3.52 11.95
CA GLN A 99 -9.00 3.84 13.26
C GLN A 99 -7.45 3.84 13.25
N ASN A 100 -6.84 2.88 12.57
CA ASN A 100 -5.38 2.77 12.46
C ASN A 100 -4.78 3.95 11.67
N ASP A 101 -5.37 4.29 10.54
CA ASP A 101 -4.85 5.29 9.60
C ASP A 101 -5.02 6.73 10.10
N ASN A 102 -6.01 6.97 10.98
CA ASN A 102 -6.31 8.30 11.50
C ASN A 102 -5.95 8.42 12.98
N GLU A 103 -6.76 7.87 13.88
CA GLU A 103 -6.65 8.09 15.32
C GLU A 103 -5.32 7.57 15.88
N PHE A 104 -4.98 6.32 15.59
CA PHE A 104 -3.75 5.73 16.07
C PHE A 104 -2.52 6.42 15.47
N LYS A 105 -2.55 6.69 14.16
CA LYS A 105 -1.44 7.36 13.46
C LYS A 105 -1.14 8.74 14.03
N TYR A 106 -2.18 9.51 14.36
CA TYR A 106 -2.06 10.83 14.97
C TYR A 106 -1.33 10.78 16.31
N TRP A 107 -1.71 9.85 17.20
CA TRP A 107 -1.05 9.68 18.49
C TRP A 107 0.36 9.11 18.35
N LEU A 108 0.56 8.17 17.42
CA LEU A 108 1.87 7.59 17.13
C LEU A 108 2.87 8.65 16.67
N ASP A 109 2.46 9.58 15.80
CA ASP A 109 3.33 10.65 15.31
C ASP A 109 3.77 11.57 16.46
N ARG A 110 2.85 11.91 17.37
CA ARG A 110 3.16 12.75 18.53
C ARG A 110 4.11 12.09 19.51
N TYR A 111 3.93 10.80 19.73
CA TYR A 111 4.85 10.02 20.54
C TYR A 111 6.24 9.96 19.88
N LYS A 112 6.30 9.68 18.57
CA LYS A 112 7.54 9.50 17.83
C LYS A 112 8.33 10.80 17.62
N TYR A 113 7.63 11.91 17.45
CA TYR A 113 8.20 13.23 17.20
C TYR A 113 7.82 14.20 18.33
N ALA A 114 7.99 13.75 19.58
CA ALA A 114 7.62 14.53 20.77
C ALA A 114 8.32 15.90 20.82
N ASP A 115 9.52 16.00 20.26
CA ASP A 115 10.28 17.26 20.09
C ASP A 115 9.53 18.32 19.27
N ARG A 116 8.60 17.90 18.40
CA ARG A 116 7.79 18.77 17.55
C ARG A 116 6.41 19.09 18.14
N HIS A 117 6.10 18.51 19.30
CA HIS A 117 4.80 18.61 19.97
C HIS A 117 4.98 18.95 21.45
N LEU A 118 5.68 20.06 21.72
CA LEU A 118 6.01 20.57 23.06
C LEU A 118 4.80 21.04 23.88
N GLU A 119 3.61 21.16 23.27
CA GLU A 119 2.37 21.64 23.90
C GLU A 119 1.47 20.51 24.44
N MET A 120 1.97 19.28 24.53
CA MET A 120 1.32 18.20 25.30
C MET A 120 1.76 18.24 26.75
#